data_AF-A0A383ET88-F1
#
_entry.id   AF-A0A383ET88-F1
#
_cell.length_a   1.000
_cell.length_b   1.000
_cell.length_c   1.000
_cell.angle_alpha   90.00
_cell.angle_beta   90.00
_cell.angle_gamma   90.00
#
_symmetry.space_group_name_H-M   'P 1'
#
loop_
_entity.id
_entity.type
_entity.pdbx_description
1 polymer ?
#
loop_
_entity_poly.entity_id
_entity_poly.type
_entity_poly.pdbx_seq_one_letter_code
_entity_poly.pdbx_strand_id
1 'polypeptide(L)'
;GADDNASAVATLLETAHCLRPVSLKTSLVFAAFTLEEYGFIGSHHHIVEAKKNKKGFSGMISLEMVGYRDSKPGSQSYPVYVDATHYPDAGDFIAVVGNEPSAKLTNQVTEGMRNSEPALPVEQLIVSGSGAEFTEVRLSDHSPFWEHAIPAVMITDTAFFRNPHYHQASDTLDTLDLEFIRDTTEAVAGFLKCYLAG
;
A
#
# COMPACT_ATOMS: atom_id res chain seq x y z
N GLY A 1 15.24 8.23 -2.15
CA GLY A 1 14.17 7.56 -2.90
C GLY A 1 14.37 6.07 -3.00
N ALA A 2 14.89 5.44 -1.94
CA ALA A 2 15.02 3.99 -1.87
C ALA A 2 13.75 3.41 -1.24
N ASP A 3 13.31 3.98 -0.12
CA ASP A 3 12.01 3.71 0.46
C ASP A 3 10.91 4.31 -0.43
N ASP A 4 11.06 5.60 -0.76
CA ASP A 4 10.09 6.42 -1.49
C ASP A 4 10.49 6.66 -2.96
N ASN A 5 9.97 5.92 -3.94
CA ASN A 5 9.09 4.76 -3.79
C ASN A 5 9.69 3.49 -4.45
N ALA A 6 11.02 3.37 -4.47
CA ALA A 6 11.71 2.25 -5.12
C ALA A 6 11.45 0.90 -4.40
N SER A 7 11.21 0.91 -3.09
CA SER A 7 10.84 -0.27 -2.30
C SER A 7 9.51 -0.87 -2.79
N ALA A 8 8.53 -0.03 -3.07
CA ALA A 8 7.25 -0.44 -3.65
C ALA A 8 7.40 -0.94 -5.09
N VAL A 9 8.25 -0.29 -5.90
CA VAL A 9 8.53 -0.77 -7.27
C VAL A 9 9.19 -2.14 -7.25
N ALA A 10 10.14 -2.38 -6.34
CA ALA A 10 10.75 -3.70 -6.16
C ALA A 10 9.71 -4.74 -5.77
N THR A 11 8.86 -4.43 -4.78
CA THR A 11 7.74 -5.27 -4.34
C THR A 11 6.76 -5.56 -5.48
N LEU A 12 6.44 -4.56 -6.31
CA LEU A 12 5.55 -4.70 -7.46
C LEU A 12 6.11 -5.68 -8.50
N LEU A 13 7.38 -5.53 -8.84
CA LEU A 13 8.06 -6.38 -9.83
C LEU A 13 8.20 -7.82 -9.33
N GLU A 14 8.56 -8.01 -8.06
CA GLU A 14 8.71 -9.35 -7.48
C GLU A 14 7.35 -10.03 -7.26
N THR A 15 6.30 -9.27 -6.90
CA THR A 15 4.92 -9.77 -6.88
C THR A 15 4.50 -10.28 -8.26
N ALA A 16 4.81 -9.53 -9.33
CA ALA A 16 4.54 -9.95 -10.70
C ALA A 16 5.32 -11.22 -11.07
N HIS A 17 6.58 -11.32 -10.64
CA HIS A 17 7.39 -12.53 -10.80
C HIS A 17 6.75 -13.75 -10.12
N CYS A 18 6.36 -13.60 -8.85
CA CYS A 18 5.72 -14.62 -8.03
C CYS A 18 4.36 -15.11 -8.58
N LEU A 19 3.66 -14.26 -9.33
CA LEU A 19 2.36 -14.58 -9.94
C LEU A 19 2.46 -15.19 -11.34
N ARG A 20 3.65 -15.21 -11.95
CA ARG A 20 3.87 -15.82 -13.28
C ARG A 20 3.33 -17.26 -13.44
N PRO A 21 3.44 -18.18 -12.46
CA PRO A 21 2.93 -19.55 -12.62
C PRO A 21 1.42 -19.68 -12.33
N VAL A 22 0.72 -18.59 -12.01
CA VAL A 22 -0.64 -18.62 -11.47
C VAL A 22 -1.65 -18.29 -12.57
N SER A 23 -2.65 -19.15 -12.74
CA SER A 23 -3.75 -18.89 -13.66
C SER A 23 -4.78 -17.95 -13.01
N LEU A 24 -4.76 -16.68 -13.42
CA LEU A 24 -5.66 -15.66 -12.89
C LEU A 24 -7.03 -15.69 -13.59
N LYS A 25 -8.12 -15.68 -12.82
CA LYS A 25 -9.49 -15.52 -13.34
C LYS A 25 -9.85 -14.06 -13.63
N THR A 26 -9.10 -13.13 -13.05
CA THR A 26 -9.32 -11.70 -13.17
C THR A 26 -8.05 -11.05 -13.73
N SER A 27 -8.22 -10.15 -14.68
CA SER A 27 -7.10 -9.39 -15.24
C SER A 27 -6.44 -8.54 -14.15
N LEU A 28 -5.14 -8.73 -13.97
CA LEU A 28 -4.31 -7.93 -13.09
C LEU A 28 -3.43 -6.99 -13.92
N VAL A 29 -3.34 -5.73 -13.50
CA VAL A 29 -2.48 -4.72 -14.12
C VAL A 29 -1.48 -4.27 -13.07
N PHE A 30 -0.19 -4.45 -13.38
CA PHE A 30 0.90 -3.83 -12.62
C PHE A 30 1.19 -2.47 -13.23
N ALA A 31 1.11 -1.41 -12.42
CA ALA A 31 1.33 -0.05 -12.87
C ALA A 31 2.33 0.65 -11.94
N ALA A 32 3.29 1.34 -12.53
CA ALA A 32 4.15 2.29 -11.85
C ALA A 32 3.82 3.67 -12.42
N PHE A 33 3.19 4.52 -11.61
CA PHE A 33 2.74 5.83 -12.07
C PHE A 33 3.87 6.86 -12.02
N THR A 34 3.81 7.82 -12.93
CA THR A 34 4.74 8.95 -12.98
C THR A 34 4.07 10.19 -12.40
N LEU A 35 4.86 11.11 -11.86
CA LEU A 35 4.39 12.41 -11.38
C LEU A 35 3.36 12.30 -10.25
N GLU A 36 3.54 11.33 -9.36
CA GLU A 36 2.78 11.18 -8.11
C GLU A 36 2.92 12.47 -7.27
N GLU A 37 4.16 12.90 -7.05
CA GLU A 37 4.57 14.12 -6.34
C GLU A 37 4.04 15.45 -6.90
N TYR A 38 3.47 15.42 -8.11
CA TYR A 38 2.87 16.58 -8.77
C TYR A 38 1.34 16.52 -8.77
N GLY A 39 0.76 15.79 -7.82
CA GLY A 39 -0.69 15.65 -7.64
C GLY A 39 -1.27 14.46 -8.42
N PHE A 40 -0.59 13.32 -8.37
CA PHE A 40 -1.11 12.03 -8.87
C PHE A 40 -1.48 12.05 -10.37
N ILE A 41 -0.73 12.81 -11.19
CA ILE A 41 -1.10 13.06 -12.59
C ILE A 41 -1.19 11.75 -13.39
N GLY A 42 -0.25 10.83 -13.15
CA GLY A 42 -0.19 9.54 -13.83
C GLY A 42 -1.41 8.65 -13.55
N SER A 43 -1.79 8.49 -12.29
CA SER A 43 -2.92 7.66 -11.88
C SER A 43 -4.26 8.27 -12.30
N HIS A 44 -4.43 9.61 -12.18
CA HIS A 44 -5.60 10.30 -12.75
C HIS A 44 -5.74 10.04 -14.26
N HIS A 45 -4.65 10.21 -15.02
CA HIS A 45 -4.66 9.97 -16.45
C HIS A 45 -5.04 8.52 -16.77
N HIS A 46 -4.50 7.55 -16.02
CA HIS A 46 -4.81 6.14 -16.18
C HIS A 46 -6.31 5.84 -15.97
N ILE A 47 -6.92 6.39 -14.91
CA ILE A 47 -8.35 6.20 -14.63
C ILE A 47 -9.22 6.81 -15.73
N VAL A 48 -8.91 8.03 -16.16
CA VAL A 48 -9.65 8.73 -17.23
C VAL A 48 -9.56 7.96 -18.54
N GLU A 49 -8.38 7.46 -18.89
CA GLU A 49 -8.17 6.71 -20.13
C GLU A 49 -8.86 5.33 -20.09
N ALA A 50 -8.82 4.63 -18.95
CA ALA A 50 -9.57 3.39 -18.78
C ALA A 50 -11.08 3.60 -18.97
N LYS A 51 -11.65 4.66 -18.39
CA LYS A 51 -13.07 5.03 -18.54
C LYS A 51 -13.43 5.32 -20.00
N LYS A 52 -12.60 6.08 -20.73
CA LYS A 52 -12.81 6.33 -22.18
C LYS A 52 -12.85 5.03 -22.99
N ASN A 53 -11.98 4.08 -22.63
CA ASN A 53 -11.90 2.77 -23.26
C ASN A 53 -12.94 1.76 -22.74
N LYS A 54 -13.95 2.22 -21.97
CA LYS A 54 -15.01 1.40 -21.35
C LYS A 54 -14.46 0.25 -20.50
N LYS A 55 -13.27 0.42 -19.93
CA LYS A 55 -12.70 -0.47 -18.92
C LYS A 55 -13.05 0.05 -17.53
N GLY A 56 -13.21 -0.88 -16.59
CA GLY A 56 -13.43 -0.58 -15.18
C GLY A 56 -12.40 -1.29 -14.32
N PHE A 57 -12.29 -0.84 -13.08
CA PHE A 57 -11.46 -1.46 -12.06
C PHE A 57 -12.37 -2.05 -10.99
N SER A 58 -12.11 -3.29 -10.59
CA SER A 58 -12.80 -3.92 -9.46
C SER A 58 -12.19 -3.52 -8.11
N GLY A 59 -10.95 -3.04 -8.13
CA GLY A 59 -10.21 -2.57 -6.98
C GLY A 59 -8.82 -2.10 -7.39
N MET A 60 -8.13 -1.40 -6.50
CA MET A 60 -6.74 -0.99 -6.64
C MET A 60 -6.00 -1.19 -5.31
N ILE A 61 -4.73 -1.60 -5.38
CA ILE A 61 -3.81 -1.68 -4.25
C ILE A 61 -2.64 -0.75 -4.58
N SER A 62 -2.45 0.29 -3.77
CA SER A 62 -1.28 1.15 -3.82
C SER A 62 -0.20 0.58 -2.91
N LEU A 63 1.02 0.46 -3.42
CA LEU A 63 2.20 0.15 -2.62
C LEU A 63 2.93 1.47 -2.40
N GLU A 64 3.06 1.90 -1.15
CA GLU A 64 3.56 3.23 -0.81
C GLU A 64 4.55 3.12 0.34
N MET A 65 5.85 3.06 0.03
CA MET A 65 6.95 2.86 0.98
C MET A 65 6.76 1.59 1.82
N VAL A 66 7.56 0.58 1.58
CA VAL A 66 7.40 -0.74 2.22
C VAL A 66 8.73 -1.29 2.74
N GLY A 67 9.72 -0.41 2.92
CA GLY A 67 11.10 -0.79 3.18
C GLY A 67 11.62 -0.36 4.54
N TYR A 68 11.04 0.66 5.18
CA TYR A 68 11.54 1.16 6.45
C TYR A 68 10.87 0.50 7.66
N ARG A 69 11.71 0.03 8.58
CA ARG A 69 11.34 -0.66 9.81
C ARG A 69 12.15 -0.14 10.99
N ASP A 70 11.49 0.20 12.10
CA ASP A 70 12.18 0.48 13.37
C ASP A 70 11.47 -0.21 14.53
N SER A 71 12.05 -1.29 15.06
CA SER A 71 11.48 -2.09 16.13
C SER A 71 11.74 -1.52 17.54
N LYS A 72 12.30 -0.32 17.66
CA LYS A 72 12.51 0.32 18.98
C LYS A 72 11.16 0.77 19.56
N PRO A 73 10.93 0.59 20.87
CA PRO A 73 9.75 1.16 21.52
C PRO A 73 9.65 2.67 21.30
N GLY A 74 8.47 3.15 20.92
CA GLY A 74 8.20 4.56 20.66
C GLY A 74 8.74 5.09 19.32
N SER A 75 9.16 4.22 18.40
CA SER A 75 9.58 4.61 17.06
C SER A 75 8.41 4.96 16.13
N GLN A 76 7.19 4.56 16.49
CA GLN A 76 5.98 4.83 15.70
C GLN A 76 5.20 6.01 16.28
N SER A 77 4.87 6.96 15.41
CA SER A 77 3.86 7.98 15.69
C SER A 77 2.59 7.75 14.86
N TYR A 78 1.52 8.50 15.13
CA TYR A 78 0.24 8.35 14.45
C TYR A 78 -0.37 9.72 14.18
N PRO A 79 -1.20 9.86 13.14
CA PRO A 79 -1.95 11.09 12.93
C PRO A 79 -2.96 11.31 14.06
N VAL A 80 -3.30 12.57 14.32
CA VAL A 80 -4.08 12.97 15.52
C VAL A 80 -5.48 12.35 15.64
N TYR A 81 -6.04 11.84 14.54
CA TYR A 81 -7.34 11.17 14.50
C TYR A 81 -7.27 9.66 14.72
N VAL A 82 -6.08 9.08 14.81
CA VAL A 82 -5.87 7.68 15.15
C VAL A 82 -5.67 7.56 16.66
N ASP A 83 -6.49 6.73 17.31
CA ASP A 83 -6.24 6.35 18.70
C ASP A 83 -5.07 5.35 18.75
N ALA A 84 -3.88 5.89 19.01
CA ALA A 84 -2.64 5.13 19.07
C ALA A 84 -2.65 3.99 20.11
N THR A 85 -3.57 3.98 21.07
CA THR A 85 -3.66 2.89 22.06
C THR A 85 -4.12 1.56 21.45
N HIS A 86 -4.67 1.59 20.24
CA HIS A 86 -5.10 0.42 19.49
C HIS A 86 -4.04 -0.14 18.53
N TYR A 87 -2.88 0.50 18.41
CA TYR A 87 -1.84 0.14 17.45
C TYR A 87 -0.45 -0.02 18.12
N PRO A 88 0.51 -0.70 17.48
CA PRO A 88 1.85 -0.88 18.03
C PRO A 88 2.59 0.45 18.30
N ASP A 89 3.41 0.50 19.35
CA ASP A 89 4.28 1.65 19.64
C ASP A 89 5.62 1.60 18.88
N ALA A 90 5.95 0.44 18.31
CA ALA A 90 7.08 0.21 17.42
C ALA A 90 6.63 0.19 15.95
N GLY A 91 7.49 0.73 15.09
CA GLY A 91 7.29 0.84 13.66
C GLY A 91 7.77 -0.39 12.90
N ASP A 92 7.31 -1.58 13.30
CA ASP A 92 7.72 -2.87 12.74
C ASP A 92 6.60 -3.69 12.10
N PHE A 93 5.59 -2.98 11.58
CA PHE A 93 4.41 -3.52 10.91
C PHE A 93 4.16 -2.84 9.56
N ILE A 94 3.39 -3.49 8.68
CA ILE A 94 2.81 -2.89 7.47
C ILE A 94 1.36 -2.48 7.75
N ALA A 95 0.99 -1.26 7.38
CA ALA A 95 -0.38 -0.78 7.45
C ALA A 95 -1.12 -1.03 6.14
N VAL A 96 -2.35 -1.54 6.24
CA VAL A 96 -3.34 -1.57 5.15
C VAL A 96 -4.39 -0.50 5.45
N VAL A 97 -4.36 0.57 4.67
CA VAL A 97 -5.19 1.75 4.87
C VAL A 97 -6.28 1.83 3.80
N GLY A 98 -7.53 1.97 4.25
CA GLY A 98 -8.71 2.08 3.40
C GLY A 98 -9.64 3.21 3.85
N ASN A 99 -10.65 3.50 3.04
CA ASN A 99 -11.80 4.31 3.44
C ASN A 99 -13.06 3.44 3.55
N GLU A 100 -14.13 3.96 4.17
CA GLU A 100 -15.39 3.23 4.37
C GLU A 100 -15.95 2.56 3.08
N PRO A 101 -16.03 3.25 1.92
CA PRO A 101 -16.42 2.61 0.65
C PRO A 101 -15.54 1.43 0.22
N SER A 102 -14.26 1.44 0.62
CA SER A 102 -13.29 0.38 0.32
C SER A 102 -13.18 -0.67 1.41
N ALA A 103 -13.93 -0.57 2.52
CA ALA A 103 -13.79 -1.42 3.70
C ALA A 103 -13.77 -2.93 3.40
N LYS A 104 -14.61 -3.38 2.46
CA LYS A 104 -14.60 -4.79 2.04
C LYS A 104 -13.25 -5.20 1.43
N LEU A 105 -12.71 -4.38 0.52
CA LEU A 105 -11.41 -4.63 -0.10
C LEU A 105 -10.30 -4.55 0.96
N THR A 106 -10.33 -3.56 1.84
CA THR A 106 -9.36 -3.42 2.95
C THR A 106 -9.34 -4.67 3.82
N ASN A 107 -10.50 -5.16 4.24
CA ASN A 107 -10.59 -6.38 5.04
C ASN A 107 -10.05 -7.61 4.30
N GLN A 108 -10.38 -7.75 3.01
CA GLN A 108 -9.89 -8.87 2.20
C GLN A 108 -8.36 -8.85 2.03
N VAL A 109 -7.78 -7.67 1.81
CA VAL A 109 -6.33 -7.50 1.68
C VAL A 109 -5.63 -7.75 3.01
N THR A 110 -6.09 -7.11 4.10
CA THR A 110 -5.52 -7.30 5.44
C THR A 110 -5.51 -8.76 5.85
N GLU A 111 -6.66 -9.43 5.82
CA GLU A 111 -6.75 -10.83 6.24
C GLU A 111 -6.01 -11.75 5.27
N GLY A 112 -6.02 -11.45 3.98
CA GLY A 112 -5.27 -12.19 2.98
C GLY A 112 -3.76 -12.14 3.20
N MET A 113 -3.23 -10.96 3.52
CA MET A 113 -1.82 -10.76 3.84
C MET A 113 -1.44 -11.49 5.13
N ARG A 114 -2.21 -11.31 6.22
CA ARG A 114 -1.99 -12.01 7.51
C ARG A 114 -1.97 -13.54 7.36
N ASN A 115 -2.85 -14.08 6.52
CA ASN A 115 -2.89 -15.52 6.28
C ASN A 115 -1.74 -16.02 5.38
N SER A 116 -1.25 -15.16 4.48
CA SER A 116 -0.21 -15.51 3.51
C SER A 116 1.18 -15.45 4.13
N GLU A 117 1.42 -14.45 4.98
CA GLU A 117 2.67 -14.28 5.72
C GLU A 117 2.40 -13.96 7.20
N PRO A 118 2.17 -14.98 8.04
CA PRO A 118 1.82 -14.78 9.45
C PRO A 118 2.93 -14.15 10.31
N ALA A 119 4.18 -14.16 9.86
CA ALA A 119 5.28 -13.55 10.60
C ALA A 119 5.35 -12.03 10.40
N LEU A 120 4.73 -11.50 9.34
CA LEU A 120 4.63 -10.07 9.09
C LEU A 120 3.48 -9.46 9.90
N PRO A 121 3.75 -8.54 10.84
CA PRO A 121 2.68 -7.80 11.50
C PRO A 121 1.99 -6.89 10.48
N VAL A 122 0.67 -7.05 10.35
CA VAL A 122 -0.16 -6.25 9.44
C VAL A 122 -1.24 -5.57 10.25
N GLU A 123 -1.23 -4.25 10.26
CA GLU A 123 -2.24 -3.41 10.90
C GLU A 123 -3.22 -2.84 9.89
N GLN A 124 -4.44 -2.53 10.34
CA GLN A 124 -5.49 -2.03 9.47
C GLN A 124 -6.03 -0.70 10.00
N LEU A 125 -6.18 0.27 9.09
CA LEU A 125 -6.91 1.50 9.35
C LEU A 125 -7.98 1.70 8.28
N ILE A 126 -9.24 1.90 8.70
CA ILE A 126 -10.32 2.32 7.82
C ILE A 126 -10.79 3.70 8.29
N VAL A 127 -10.58 4.71 7.45
CA VAL A 127 -11.04 6.08 7.75
C VAL A 127 -12.49 6.29 7.32
N SER A 128 -13.18 7.19 8.02
CA SER A 128 -14.59 7.46 7.76
C SER A 128 -14.85 8.17 6.43
N GLY A 129 -16.03 7.91 5.86
CA GLY A 129 -16.48 8.48 4.60
C GLY A 129 -15.52 8.22 3.44
N SER A 130 -15.35 9.22 2.58
CA SER A 130 -14.43 9.15 1.44
C SER A 130 -12.95 9.28 1.81
N GLY A 131 -12.63 9.51 3.09
CA GLY A 131 -11.30 9.85 3.55
C GLY A 131 -10.93 11.33 3.38
N ALA A 132 -11.85 12.21 2.96
CA ALA A 132 -11.57 13.61 2.61
C ALA A 132 -10.98 14.45 3.77
N GLU A 133 -11.38 14.16 5.00
CA GLU A 133 -10.93 14.88 6.21
C GLU A 133 -9.59 14.36 6.77
N PHE A 134 -9.00 13.36 6.13
CA PHE A 134 -7.83 12.64 6.64
C PHE A 134 -6.67 12.78 5.64
N THR A 135 -5.94 13.89 5.70
CA THR A 135 -4.96 14.26 4.68
C THR A 135 -3.84 13.23 4.53
N GLU A 136 -3.27 12.74 5.64
CA GLU A 136 -2.09 11.87 5.63
C GLU A 136 -2.39 10.51 4.99
N VAL A 137 -3.60 9.98 5.13
CA VAL A 137 -4.00 8.73 4.47
C VAL A 137 -4.35 8.92 2.99
N ARG A 138 -4.22 10.12 2.44
CA ARG A 138 -4.49 10.43 1.03
C ARG A 138 -3.22 10.69 0.21
N LEU A 139 -2.04 10.58 0.80
CA LEU A 139 -0.77 10.90 0.14
C LEU A 139 -0.20 9.67 -0.59
N SER A 140 -0.94 9.15 -1.59
CA SER A 140 -0.48 8.15 -2.56
C SER A 140 -1.53 7.99 -3.67
N ASP A 141 -1.20 7.20 -4.69
CA ASP A 141 -1.98 6.97 -5.92
C ASP A 141 -3.34 6.29 -5.71
N HIS A 142 -3.69 5.78 -4.52
CA HIS A 142 -5.06 5.30 -4.24
C HIS A 142 -6.08 6.44 -4.14
N SER A 143 -5.66 7.66 -3.80
CA SER A 143 -6.56 8.80 -3.61
C SER A 143 -7.41 9.16 -4.84
N PRO A 144 -6.84 9.25 -6.05
CA PRO A 144 -7.62 9.39 -7.28
C PRO A 144 -8.67 8.29 -7.50
N PHE A 145 -8.39 7.05 -7.08
CA PHE A 145 -9.36 5.96 -7.18
C PHE A 145 -10.54 6.19 -6.22
N TRP A 146 -10.28 6.62 -4.98
CA TRP A 146 -11.34 7.01 -4.05
C TRP A 146 -12.21 8.15 -4.59
N GLU A 147 -11.62 9.18 -5.21
CA GLU A 147 -12.34 10.32 -5.81
C GLU A 147 -13.25 9.89 -6.97
N HIS A 148 -12.88 8.81 -7.65
CA HIS A 148 -13.65 8.22 -8.72
C HIS A 148 -14.61 7.11 -8.26
N ALA A 149 -14.81 6.95 -6.95
CA ALA A 149 -15.64 5.92 -6.33
C ALA A 149 -15.23 4.49 -6.72
N ILE A 150 -13.93 4.28 -6.94
CA ILE A 150 -13.34 2.97 -7.18
C ILE A 150 -12.73 2.49 -5.86
N PRO A 151 -13.06 1.26 -5.39
CA PRO A 151 -12.44 0.72 -4.19
C PRO A 151 -10.92 0.68 -4.32
N ALA A 152 -10.21 1.21 -3.33
CA ALA A 152 -8.75 1.21 -3.32
C ALA A 152 -8.21 1.12 -1.90
N VAL A 153 -7.03 0.54 -1.75
CA VAL A 153 -6.32 0.42 -0.48
C VAL A 153 -4.87 0.81 -0.66
N MET A 154 -4.26 1.37 0.38
CA MET A 154 -2.82 1.64 0.44
C MET A 154 -2.16 0.64 1.38
N ILE A 155 -1.03 0.08 0.96
CA ILE A 155 -0.14 -0.75 1.77
C ILE A 155 1.13 0.06 1.98
N THR A 156 1.47 0.33 3.24
CA THR A 156 2.55 1.25 3.59
C THR A 156 3.24 0.87 4.88
N ASP A 157 4.51 1.21 4.99
CA ASP A 157 5.28 1.25 6.21
C ASP A 157 5.03 2.53 7.03
N THR A 158 4.06 3.37 6.66
CA THR A 158 3.68 4.60 7.38
C THR A 158 4.73 5.71 7.38
N ALA A 159 5.88 5.52 6.71
CA ALA A 159 6.86 6.53 6.32
C ALA A 159 6.97 7.75 7.24
N PHE A 160 6.22 8.83 6.96
CA PHE A 160 6.19 10.09 7.72
C PHE A 160 6.14 9.93 9.24
N PHE A 161 5.54 8.83 9.71
CA PHE A 161 5.32 8.57 11.11
C PHE A 161 6.46 7.83 11.80
N ARG A 162 7.48 7.35 11.07
CA ARG A 162 8.64 6.63 11.64
C ARG A 162 9.97 6.77 10.89
N ASN A 163 9.97 7.06 9.59
CA ASN A 163 11.17 7.11 8.74
C ASN A 163 11.81 8.51 8.77
N PRO A 164 12.98 8.71 9.40
CA PRO A 164 13.66 10.00 9.47
C PRO A 164 14.35 10.40 8.15
N HIS A 165 14.37 9.51 7.15
CA HIS A 165 14.99 9.73 5.84
C HIS A 165 14.00 10.22 4.78
N TYR A 166 12.71 10.28 5.11
CA TYR A 166 11.65 10.67 4.18
C TYR A 166 11.92 12.03 3.52
N HIS A 167 11.81 12.10 2.18
CA HIS A 167 12.15 13.28 1.36
C HIS A 167 13.58 13.82 1.54
N GLN A 168 14.52 13.01 2.02
CA GLN A 168 15.94 13.38 2.17
C GLN A 168 16.83 12.60 1.21
N ALA A 169 18.01 13.15 0.92
CA ALA A 169 19.05 12.44 0.17
C ALA A 169 19.59 11.20 0.89
N SER A 170 19.30 11.04 2.18
CA SER A 170 19.68 9.89 2.99
C SER A 170 18.74 8.69 2.82
N ASP A 171 17.61 8.85 2.13
CA ASP A 171 16.74 7.73 1.76
C ASP A 171 17.43 6.86 0.69
N THR A 172 18.14 5.85 1.20
CA THR A 172 19.10 5.00 0.50
C THR A 172 18.87 3.54 0.87
N LEU A 173 19.37 2.60 0.08
CA LEU A 173 19.14 1.17 0.31
C LEU A 173 19.59 0.70 1.71
N ASP A 174 20.67 1.27 2.23
CA ASP A 174 21.24 0.90 3.52
C ASP A 174 20.35 1.28 4.72
N THR A 175 19.31 2.08 4.51
CA THR A 175 18.32 2.44 5.53
C THR A 175 17.10 1.52 5.56
N LEU A 176 17.02 0.54 4.64
CA LEU A 176 15.86 -0.34 4.49
C LEU A 176 16.14 -1.74 5.03
N ASP A 177 15.07 -2.43 5.42
CA ASP A 177 15.07 -3.83 5.80
C ASP A 177 14.59 -4.68 4.62
N LEU A 178 15.53 -5.41 3.98
CA LEU A 178 15.21 -6.24 2.82
C LEU A 178 14.37 -7.46 3.17
N GLU A 179 14.46 -7.98 4.39
CA GLU A 179 13.59 -9.07 4.84
C GLU A 179 12.16 -8.56 5.00
N PHE A 180 12.00 -7.34 5.53
CA PHE A 180 10.69 -6.70 5.62
C PHE A 180 10.04 -6.46 4.24
N ILE A 181 10.81 -6.02 3.24
CA ILE A 181 10.33 -5.90 1.84
C ILE A 181 9.94 -7.27 1.26
N ARG A 182 10.77 -8.30 1.50
CA ARG A 182 10.49 -9.68 1.05
C ARG A 182 9.17 -10.18 1.67
N ASP A 183 9.03 -10.06 2.98
CA ASP A 183 7.86 -10.57 3.70
C ASP A 183 6.59 -9.82 3.26
N THR A 184 6.69 -8.50 3.03
CA THR A 184 5.61 -7.70 2.43
C THR A 184 5.24 -8.20 1.03
N THR A 185 6.24 -8.52 0.20
CA THR A 185 6.03 -9.07 -1.14
C THR A 185 5.34 -10.43 -1.09
N GLU A 186 5.76 -11.32 -0.18
CA GLU A 186 5.17 -12.65 0.01
C GLU A 186 3.71 -12.53 0.48
N ALA A 187 3.43 -11.60 1.40
CA ALA A 187 2.09 -11.31 1.89
C ALA A 187 1.15 -10.83 0.76
N VAL A 188 1.60 -9.86 -0.05
CA VAL A 188 0.82 -9.31 -1.18
C VAL A 188 0.63 -10.36 -2.27
N ALA A 189 1.70 -11.06 -2.67
CA ALA A 189 1.62 -12.10 -3.69
C ALA A 189 0.73 -13.27 -3.24
N GLY A 190 0.81 -13.68 -1.97
CA GLY A 190 -0.04 -14.73 -1.40
C GLY A 190 -1.51 -14.33 -1.37
N PHE A 191 -1.83 -13.10 -0.96
CA PHE A 191 -3.20 -12.58 -1.07
C PHE A 191 -3.71 -12.64 -2.51
N LEU A 192 -2.94 -12.10 -3.48
CA LEU A 192 -3.35 -12.07 -4.88
C LEU A 192 -3.50 -13.48 -5.48
N LYS A 193 -2.64 -14.42 -5.10
CA LYS A 193 -2.78 -15.85 -5.47
C LYS A 193 -4.13 -16.37 -4.99
N CYS A 194 -4.45 -16.24 -3.71
CA CYS A 194 -5.70 -16.76 -3.17
C CYS A 194 -6.93 -16.04 -3.73
N TYR A 195 -6.83 -14.73 -3.96
CA TYR A 195 -7.97 -13.89 -4.32
C TYR A 195 -8.30 -13.92 -5.82
N LEU A 196 -7.28 -14.07 -6.68
CA LEU A 196 -7.42 -14.00 -8.13
C LEU A 196 -7.22 -15.34 -8.83
N ALA A 197 -6.68 -16.36 -8.15
CA ALA A 197 -6.53 -17.68 -8.75
C ALA A 197 -7.89 -18.37 -9.01
N GLY A 198 -7.88 -19.19 -10.04
CA GLY A 198 -9.03 -19.97 -10.48
C GLY A 198 -9.09 -21.39 -9.97
#